data_AF-A0A8S3FSQ1-F1
#
_entry.id   AF-A0A8S3FSQ1-F1
#
_cell.length_a   1.000
_cell.length_b   1.000
_cell.length_c   1.000
_cell.angle_alpha   90.00
_cell.angle_beta   90.00
_cell.angle_gamma   90.00
#
_symmetry.space_group_name_H-M   'P 1'
#
loop_
_entity.id
_entity.type
_entity.pdbx_description
1 polymer ?
#
loop_
_entity_poly.entity_id
_entity_poly.type
_entity_poly.pdbx_seq_one_letter_code
_entity_poly.pdbx_strand_id
1 'polypeptide(L)'
;VWKMWEASKRSREDTKYRREELHVNLNWKRVNFWQSDAVFTRPTQLRIPKSQILFRTHFSNNTESEQEYSLRAERSTTTTLNFSFTRGFTKEKEGCITLKLPNEVLEVGGGLRHEQRIDYGKDSTLETQMTWSADSTIRVAPHSKANAELSITEEEYASDFSVEVRFSGRISAMISTRNNTGGYYKYMEGDLATIFSDAIRSSSIGACSGQFEVHEQTQTVRTVMTGQCAFRYGIEQHVHVAQEKLPSLSTSSIKTTEPPPPPPPKYRPLFISSANH
;
A
#
# COMPACT_ATOMS: atom_id res chain seq x y z
N VAL A 1 20.82 1.04 -31.67
CA VAL A 1 20.38 0.62 -33.02
C VAL A 1 20.55 1.70 -34.08
N TRP A 2 19.89 2.86 -34.00
CA TRP A 2 19.92 3.85 -35.10
C TRP A 2 21.32 4.32 -35.52
N LYS A 3 22.24 4.54 -34.57
CA LYS A 3 23.64 4.86 -34.91
C LYS A 3 24.32 3.74 -35.70
N MET A 4 24.08 2.49 -35.31
CA MET A 4 24.61 1.35 -36.06
C MET A 4 23.96 1.27 -37.45
N TRP A 5 22.65 1.52 -37.56
CA TRP A 5 21.95 1.55 -38.84
C TRP A 5 22.53 2.62 -39.78
N GLU A 6 22.70 3.86 -39.30
CA GLU A 6 23.32 4.95 -40.07
C GLU A 6 24.74 4.55 -40.53
N ALA A 7 25.59 4.04 -39.63
CA ALA A 7 26.94 3.60 -39.97
C ALA A 7 26.97 2.40 -40.95
N SER A 8 25.88 1.63 -40.99
CA SER A 8 25.74 0.47 -41.88
C SER A 8 25.20 0.83 -43.27
N LYS A 9 24.82 2.08 -43.53
CA LYS A 9 24.37 2.54 -44.86
C LYS A 9 25.55 2.50 -45.82
N ARG A 10 25.61 1.46 -46.64
CA ARG A 10 26.69 1.26 -47.63
C ARG A 10 26.14 1.11 -49.05
N SER A 11 24.84 0.84 -49.19
CA SER A 11 24.18 0.62 -50.49
C SER A 11 23.19 1.75 -50.84
N ARG A 12 22.87 1.88 -52.13
CA ARG A 12 21.83 2.80 -52.63
C ARG A 12 20.42 2.42 -52.14
N GLU A 13 20.20 1.15 -51.79
CA GLU A 13 18.97 0.67 -51.16
C GLU A 13 18.84 1.18 -49.72
N ASP A 14 19.96 1.37 -49.01
CA ASP A 14 19.98 1.87 -47.63
C ASP A 14 19.61 3.35 -47.51
N THR A 15 19.76 4.11 -48.59
CA THR A 15 19.33 5.51 -48.67
C THR A 15 17.86 5.68 -49.04
N LYS A 16 17.16 4.59 -49.43
CA LYS A 16 15.77 4.64 -49.89
C LYS A 16 14.78 4.91 -48.76
N TYR A 17 15.07 4.40 -47.56
CA TYR A 17 14.15 4.44 -46.43
C TYR A 17 14.51 5.55 -45.46
N ARG A 18 13.50 6.33 -45.06
CA ARG A 18 13.63 7.28 -43.96
C ARG A 18 13.46 6.56 -42.62
N ARG A 19 14.04 7.10 -41.54
CA ARG A 19 14.01 6.47 -40.21
C ARG A 19 12.57 6.22 -39.74
N GLU A 20 11.66 7.14 -40.07
CA GLU A 20 10.25 7.13 -39.67
C GLU A 20 9.44 6.02 -40.35
N GLU A 21 9.96 5.45 -41.45
CA GLU A 21 9.34 4.37 -42.21
C GLU A 21 9.80 2.98 -41.76
N LEU A 22 10.73 2.93 -40.80
CA LEU A 22 11.37 1.72 -40.32
C LEU A 22 10.88 1.34 -38.93
N HIS A 23 10.56 0.06 -38.78
CA HIS A 23 10.25 -0.56 -37.50
C HIS A 23 11.46 -1.37 -37.04
N VAL A 24 11.85 -1.18 -35.78
CA VAL A 24 12.93 -1.95 -35.14
C VAL A 24 12.32 -2.92 -34.15
N ASN A 25 12.57 -4.21 -34.37
CA ASN A 25 12.29 -5.26 -33.40
C ASN A 25 13.61 -5.72 -32.75
N LEU A 26 13.69 -5.62 -31.43
CA LEU A 26 14.85 -6.06 -30.67
C LEU A 26 14.65 -7.48 -30.16
N ASN A 27 15.62 -8.34 -30.40
CA ASN A 27 15.66 -9.70 -29.90
C ASN A 27 16.71 -9.83 -28.79
N TRP A 28 16.20 -10.12 -27.59
CA TRP A 28 16.97 -10.23 -26.36
C TRP A 28 17.28 -11.68 -25.96
N LYS A 29 16.97 -12.69 -26.80
CA LYS A 29 17.11 -14.12 -26.47
C LYS A 29 18.54 -14.53 -26.10
N ARG A 30 19.54 -13.81 -26.59
CA ARG A 30 20.98 -14.07 -26.33
C ARG A 30 21.57 -13.10 -25.29
N VAL A 31 20.70 -12.49 -24.49
CA VAL A 31 21.07 -11.60 -23.39
C VAL A 31 20.71 -12.27 -22.08
N ASN A 32 21.71 -12.42 -21.23
CA ASN A 32 21.54 -12.90 -19.87
C ASN A 32 21.31 -11.70 -18.95
N PHE A 33 20.37 -11.83 -18.03
CA PHE A 33 20.05 -10.83 -17.02
C PHE A 33 20.25 -11.45 -15.64
N TRP A 34 20.88 -10.68 -14.76
CA TRP A 34 21.02 -10.99 -13.35
C TRP A 34 20.52 -9.80 -12.55
N GLN A 35 19.81 -10.12 -11.48
CA GLN A 35 19.24 -9.14 -10.58
C GLN A 35 19.74 -9.47 -9.17
N SER A 36 20.16 -8.44 -8.43
CA SER A 36 20.42 -8.58 -7.01
C SER A 36 19.12 -8.61 -6.21
N ASP A 37 19.23 -8.97 -4.94
CA ASP A 37 18.20 -8.63 -3.96
C ASP A 37 18.11 -7.11 -3.81
N ALA A 38 16.94 -6.64 -3.38
CA ALA A 38 16.69 -5.23 -3.13
C ALA A 38 17.37 -4.78 -1.84
N VAL A 39 18.04 -3.63 -1.89
CA VAL A 39 18.60 -2.96 -0.72
C VAL A 39 17.68 -1.80 -0.36
N PHE A 40 17.09 -1.87 0.83
CA PHE A 40 16.25 -0.80 1.37
C PHE A 40 17.11 0.13 2.22
N THR A 41 17.12 1.41 1.85
CA THR A 41 17.91 2.46 2.49
C THR A 41 16.97 3.45 3.14
N ARG A 42 17.27 3.82 4.39
CA ARG A 42 16.39 4.61 5.27
C ARG A 42 15.10 3.85 5.61
N PRO A 43 15.12 2.92 6.58
CA PRO A 43 13.90 2.54 7.27
C PRO A 43 13.48 3.74 8.08
N THR A 44 12.77 4.68 7.46
CA THR A 44 12.01 5.65 8.24
C THR A 44 10.81 4.82 8.68
N GLN A 45 10.97 4.09 9.77
CA GLN A 45 9.87 3.39 10.41
C GLN A 45 8.89 4.49 10.82
N LEU A 46 7.92 4.76 9.95
CA LEU A 46 7.01 5.87 10.12
C LEU A 46 5.96 5.39 11.10
N ARG A 47 6.17 5.84 12.34
CA ARG A 47 5.15 6.10 13.36
C ARG A 47 4.65 4.90 14.16
N ILE A 48 4.24 5.29 15.37
CA ILE A 48 3.49 4.51 16.34
C ILE A 48 2.37 3.75 15.62
N PRO A 49 2.27 2.43 15.80
CA PRO A 49 1.19 1.65 15.24
C PRO A 49 -0.17 2.29 15.55
N LYS A 50 -0.96 2.56 14.51
CA LYS A 50 -2.24 3.26 14.68
C LYS A 50 -3.31 2.23 15.01
N SER A 51 -3.61 2.08 16.29
CA SER A 51 -4.76 1.27 16.72
C SER A 51 -6.06 1.94 16.31
N GLN A 52 -6.93 1.20 15.63
CA GLN A 52 -8.28 1.63 15.30
C GLN A 52 -9.27 0.69 15.97
N ILE A 53 -10.15 1.24 16.82
CA ILE A 53 -11.31 0.51 17.34
C ILE A 53 -12.27 0.30 16.16
N LEU A 54 -12.46 -0.96 15.78
CA LEU A 54 -13.25 -1.33 14.62
C LEU A 54 -14.69 -1.63 15.00
N PHE A 55 -14.91 -2.16 16.20
CA PHE A 55 -16.21 -2.60 16.65
C PHE A 55 -16.32 -2.56 18.17
N ARG A 56 -17.49 -2.18 18.67
CA ARG A 56 -17.83 -2.22 20.10
C ARG A 56 -19.20 -2.84 20.30
N THR A 57 -19.31 -3.79 21.23
CA THR A 57 -20.56 -4.44 21.63
C THR A 57 -20.74 -4.41 23.14
N HIS A 58 -22.00 -4.43 23.55
CA HIS A 58 -22.42 -4.38 24.93
C HIS A 58 -23.24 -5.62 25.29
N PHE A 59 -22.84 -6.35 26.31
CA PHE A 59 -23.57 -7.47 26.88
C PHE A 59 -24.11 -7.04 28.24
N SER A 60 -25.42 -7.12 28.47
CA SER A 60 -26.03 -6.67 29.71
C SER A 60 -26.76 -7.83 30.38
N ASN A 61 -26.38 -8.14 31.61
CA ASN A 61 -27.04 -9.15 32.41
C ASN A 61 -27.87 -8.47 33.51
N ASN A 62 -29.19 -8.42 33.30
CA ASN A 62 -30.16 -7.90 34.27
C ASN A 62 -30.70 -8.98 35.23
N THR A 63 -30.19 -10.21 35.14
CA THR A 63 -30.67 -11.34 35.94
C THR A 63 -29.88 -11.51 37.22
N GLU A 64 -30.36 -12.39 38.10
CA GLU A 64 -29.77 -12.69 39.41
C GLU A 64 -28.59 -13.68 39.33
N SER A 65 -28.42 -14.33 38.18
CA SER A 65 -27.36 -15.32 37.94
C SER A 65 -26.38 -14.85 36.87
N GLU A 66 -25.15 -15.36 36.89
CA GLU A 66 -24.19 -15.13 35.80
C GLU A 66 -24.75 -15.62 34.47
N GLN A 67 -24.41 -14.92 33.38
CA GLN A 67 -24.77 -15.31 32.02
C GLN A 67 -23.53 -15.38 31.14
N GLU A 68 -23.51 -16.35 30.24
CA GLU A 68 -22.44 -16.55 29.28
C GLU A 68 -22.91 -16.18 27.87
N TYR A 69 -22.14 -15.34 27.19
CA TYR A 69 -22.39 -14.87 25.83
C TYR A 69 -21.27 -15.34 24.91
N SER A 70 -21.61 -15.77 23.71
CA SER A 70 -20.64 -16.06 22.66
C SER A 70 -20.55 -14.89 21.68
N LEU A 71 -19.34 -14.38 21.46
CA LEU A 71 -19.03 -13.35 20.49
C LEU A 71 -18.12 -13.93 19.41
N ARG A 72 -18.63 -13.98 18.18
CA ARG A 72 -17.81 -14.23 16.99
C ARG A 72 -17.69 -12.93 16.21
N ALA A 73 -16.45 -12.52 15.97
CA ALA A 73 -16.13 -11.34 15.17
C ALA A 73 -15.20 -11.73 14.02
N GLU A 74 -15.54 -11.31 12.81
CA GLU A 74 -14.73 -11.52 11.62
C GLU A 74 -14.51 -10.19 10.91
N ARG A 75 -13.30 -9.96 10.41
CA ARG A 75 -12.95 -8.76 9.67
C ARG A 75 -11.93 -9.05 8.60
N SER A 76 -12.10 -8.44 7.43
CA SER A 76 -11.04 -8.38 6.44
C SER A 76 -10.34 -7.02 6.42
N THR A 77 -9.01 -7.03 6.43
CA THR A 77 -8.14 -5.87 6.20
C THR A 77 -7.47 -5.99 4.86
N THR A 78 -7.13 -4.86 4.25
CA THR A 78 -6.35 -4.81 3.00
C THR A 78 -4.96 -4.29 3.33
N THR A 79 -3.96 -5.14 3.11
CA THR A 79 -2.55 -4.74 3.08
C THR A 79 -2.25 -4.13 1.72
N THR A 80 -1.62 -2.95 1.71
CA THR A 80 -1.27 -2.21 0.49
C THR A 80 0.23 -2.06 0.40
N LEU A 81 0.82 -2.42 -0.74
CA LEU A 81 2.22 -2.22 -1.06
C LEU A 81 2.35 -1.28 -2.25
N ASN A 82 2.83 -0.06 -2.02
CA ASN A 82 3.06 0.91 -3.07
C ASN A 82 4.54 0.97 -3.43
N PHE A 83 4.83 0.99 -4.73
CA PHE A 83 6.16 1.13 -5.29
C PHE A 83 6.18 2.20 -6.38
N SER A 84 7.15 3.10 -6.32
CA SER A 84 7.42 4.10 -7.36
C SER A 84 8.88 4.03 -7.78
N PHE A 85 9.16 4.02 -9.09
CA PHE A 85 10.52 4.01 -9.61
C PHE A 85 10.98 5.43 -9.91
N THR A 86 12.07 5.85 -9.29
CA THR A 86 12.70 7.16 -9.55
C THR A 86 13.76 7.05 -10.64
N ARG A 87 14.42 5.90 -10.74
CA ARG A 87 15.39 5.59 -11.78
C ARG A 87 15.28 4.12 -12.16
N GLY A 88 15.30 3.85 -13.45
CA GLY A 88 15.28 2.48 -13.95
C GLY A 88 15.68 2.40 -15.41
N PHE A 89 15.78 1.18 -15.91
CA PHE A 89 15.88 0.91 -17.33
C PHE A 89 14.76 -0.06 -17.72
N THR A 90 14.32 0.01 -18.97
CA THR A 90 13.28 -0.88 -19.47
C THR A 90 13.81 -1.70 -20.63
N LYS A 91 13.66 -3.02 -20.51
CA LYS A 91 13.74 -3.95 -21.64
C LYS A 91 12.41 -3.85 -22.38
N GLU A 92 12.33 -2.97 -23.39
CA GLU A 92 11.10 -2.55 -24.11
C GLU A 92 10.33 -1.41 -23.44
N LYS A 93 9.03 -1.25 -23.72
CA LYS A 93 8.21 -0.13 -23.18
C LYS A 93 7.74 -0.38 -21.74
N GLU A 94 7.65 -1.64 -21.33
CA GLU A 94 7.16 -2.09 -20.01
C GLU A 94 7.95 -3.33 -19.59
N GLY A 95 7.99 -3.65 -18.30
CA GLY A 95 8.55 -4.89 -17.80
C GLY A 95 8.40 -5.05 -16.29
N CYS A 96 8.93 -6.13 -15.72
CA CYS A 96 8.78 -6.45 -14.31
C CYS A 96 10.11 -6.74 -13.62
N ILE A 97 10.16 -6.46 -12.32
CA ILE A 97 11.25 -6.82 -11.41
C ILE A 97 10.69 -7.59 -10.22
N THR A 98 11.45 -8.52 -9.66
CA THR A 98 11.03 -9.25 -8.46
C THR A 98 11.76 -8.68 -7.24
N LEU A 99 11.06 -8.10 -6.28
CA LEU A 99 11.66 -7.57 -5.06
C LEU A 99 11.35 -8.49 -3.87
N LYS A 100 12.37 -8.77 -3.07
CA LYS A 100 12.21 -9.36 -1.74
C LYS A 100 11.86 -8.25 -0.75
N LEU A 101 10.81 -8.45 0.04
CA LEU A 101 10.42 -7.51 1.09
C LEU A 101 11.39 -7.61 2.29
N PRO A 102 11.58 -6.52 3.05
CA PRO A 102 12.32 -6.55 4.30
C PRO A 102 11.72 -7.54 5.30
N ASN A 103 12.56 -8.20 6.11
CA ASN A 103 12.11 -9.21 7.06
C ASN A 103 11.18 -8.62 8.13
N GLU A 104 11.42 -7.38 8.54
CA GLU A 104 10.63 -6.66 9.54
C GLU A 104 9.16 -6.55 9.12
N VAL A 105 8.91 -6.38 7.81
CA VAL A 105 7.55 -6.30 7.25
C VAL A 105 6.88 -7.68 7.23
N LEU A 106 7.66 -8.76 7.07
CA LEU A 106 7.15 -10.11 6.90
C LEU A 106 6.89 -10.83 8.22
N GLU A 107 7.72 -10.59 9.23
CA GLU A 107 7.51 -11.14 10.57
C GLU A 107 6.21 -10.63 11.19
N VAL A 108 5.82 -9.39 10.83
CA VAL A 108 4.71 -8.68 11.45
C VAL A 108 3.45 -8.67 10.57
N GLY A 109 3.59 -8.44 9.26
CA GLY A 109 2.47 -8.24 8.34
C GLY A 109 1.80 -9.52 7.84
N GLY A 110 1.61 -10.51 8.72
CA GLY A 110 1.16 -11.87 8.43
C GLY A 110 0.36 -12.06 7.13
N GLY A 111 0.83 -12.99 6.28
CA GLY A 111 0.18 -13.29 4.99
C GLY A 111 0.77 -12.57 3.77
N LEU A 112 1.75 -11.67 3.96
CA LEU A 112 2.53 -11.11 2.87
C LEU A 112 3.48 -12.15 2.25
N ARG A 113 3.56 -12.18 0.91
CA ARG A 113 4.59 -12.96 0.20
C ARG A 113 5.93 -12.24 0.33
N HIS A 114 6.99 -13.02 0.61
CA HIS A 114 8.36 -12.50 0.69
C HIS A 114 8.81 -11.88 -0.64
N GLU A 115 8.50 -12.53 -1.77
CA GLU A 115 8.82 -12.03 -3.10
C GLU A 115 7.60 -11.40 -3.77
N GLN A 116 7.77 -10.18 -4.27
CA GLN A 116 6.77 -9.39 -4.97
C GLN A 116 7.23 -9.10 -6.39
N ARG A 117 6.37 -9.38 -7.38
CA ARG A 117 6.62 -9.02 -8.77
C ARG A 117 5.99 -7.66 -9.04
N ILE A 118 6.83 -6.70 -9.43
CA ILE A 118 6.44 -5.30 -9.59
C ILE A 118 6.73 -4.89 -11.02
N ASP A 119 5.72 -4.35 -11.68
CA ASP A 119 5.87 -3.79 -13.01
C ASP A 119 6.47 -2.38 -12.90
N TYR A 120 7.50 -2.09 -13.71
CA TYR A 120 8.14 -0.79 -13.77
C TYR A 120 7.69 -0.03 -15.03
N GLY A 121 7.71 1.31 -14.95
CA GLY A 121 7.26 2.22 -16.00
C GLY A 121 6.07 3.09 -15.58
N LYS A 122 5.39 2.73 -14.48
CA LYS A 122 4.36 3.50 -13.77
C LYS A 122 4.45 3.18 -12.27
N ASP A 123 3.78 3.96 -11.44
CA ASP A 123 3.57 3.60 -10.04
C ASP A 123 2.76 2.30 -9.95
N SER A 124 3.17 1.42 -9.05
CA SER A 124 2.58 0.09 -8.87
C SER A 124 2.04 -0.05 -7.45
N THR A 125 0.79 -0.50 -7.34
CA THR A 125 0.13 -0.78 -6.08
C THR A 125 -0.31 -2.24 -6.08
N LEU A 126 0.15 -3.00 -5.10
CA LEU A 126 -0.32 -4.36 -4.83
C LEU A 126 -1.19 -4.36 -3.58
N GLU A 127 -2.32 -5.05 -3.65
CA GLU A 127 -3.22 -5.20 -2.51
C GLU A 127 -3.39 -6.68 -2.18
N THR A 128 -3.34 -7.01 -0.90
CA THR A 128 -3.58 -8.36 -0.38
C THR A 128 -4.57 -8.28 0.77
N GLN A 129 -5.61 -9.11 0.72
CA GLN A 129 -6.62 -9.15 1.75
C GLN A 129 -6.26 -10.19 2.81
N MET A 130 -6.39 -9.83 4.08
CA MET A 130 -6.24 -10.72 5.23
C MET A 130 -7.55 -10.75 6.00
N THR A 131 -8.02 -11.94 6.38
CA THR A 131 -9.20 -12.11 7.23
C THR A 131 -8.77 -12.50 8.64
N TRP A 132 -9.26 -11.72 9.60
CA TRP A 132 -9.09 -11.85 11.03
C TRP A 132 -10.38 -12.41 11.63
N SER A 133 -10.26 -13.35 12.56
CA SER A 133 -11.40 -13.93 13.24
C SER A 133 -11.09 -14.11 14.71
N ALA A 134 -11.99 -13.64 15.58
CA ALA A 134 -11.94 -13.88 17.01
C ALA A 134 -13.27 -14.50 17.48
N ASP A 135 -13.15 -15.63 18.16
CA ASP A 135 -14.24 -16.27 18.90
C ASP A 135 -13.96 -16.09 20.39
N SER A 136 -14.91 -15.50 21.11
CA SER A 136 -14.76 -15.16 22.53
C SER A 136 -15.99 -15.55 23.32
N THR A 137 -15.76 -16.06 24.51
CA THR A 137 -16.82 -16.37 25.49
C THR A 137 -16.76 -15.34 26.60
N ILE A 138 -17.83 -14.56 26.76
CA ILE A 138 -17.92 -13.45 27.70
C ILE A 138 -18.92 -13.80 28.79
N ARG A 139 -18.42 -13.92 30.03
CA ARG A 139 -19.26 -14.09 31.21
C ARG A 139 -19.56 -12.73 31.81
N VAL A 140 -20.85 -12.48 32.05
CA VAL A 140 -21.33 -11.22 32.61
C VAL A 140 -22.01 -11.51 33.93
N ALA A 141 -21.48 -10.90 35.00
CA ALA A 141 -22.01 -11.06 36.34
C ALA A 141 -23.45 -10.51 36.45
N PRO A 142 -24.23 -10.95 37.46
CA PRO A 142 -25.55 -10.39 37.75
C PRO A 142 -25.54 -8.86 37.84
N HIS A 143 -26.60 -8.24 37.33
CA HIS A 143 -26.80 -6.78 37.32
C HIS A 143 -25.58 -5.99 36.81
N SER A 144 -24.91 -6.51 35.79
CA SER A 144 -23.69 -5.92 35.23
C SER A 144 -23.76 -5.82 33.71
N LYS A 145 -22.90 -4.99 33.15
CA LYS A 145 -22.73 -4.80 31.71
C LYS A 145 -21.27 -4.98 31.35
N ALA A 146 -20.99 -5.81 30.35
CA ALA A 146 -19.68 -5.95 29.74
C ALA A 146 -19.63 -5.19 28.40
N ASN A 147 -18.53 -4.49 28.17
CA ASN A 147 -18.20 -3.74 26.97
C ASN A 147 -17.04 -4.48 26.29
N ALA A 148 -17.29 -5.07 25.13
CA ALA A 148 -16.28 -5.74 24.32
C ALA A 148 -15.91 -4.84 23.14
N GLU A 149 -14.63 -4.56 22.99
CA GLU A 149 -14.06 -3.74 21.93
C GLU A 149 -13.05 -4.57 21.14
N LEU A 150 -13.22 -4.57 19.82
CA LEU A 150 -12.27 -5.14 18.88
C LEU A 150 -11.49 -4.00 18.24
N SER A 151 -10.16 -4.03 18.38
CA SER A 151 -9.25 -3.12 17.69
C SER A 151 -8.22 -3.88 16.89
N ILE A 152 -7.85 -3.31 15.75
CA ILE A 152 -6.72 -3.78 14.95
C ILE A 152 -5.68 -2.67 14.93
N THR A 153 -4.44 -3.06 15.12
CA THR A 153 -3.32 -2.15 14.96
C THR A 153 -2.72 -2.37 13.58
N GLU A 154 -2.46 -1.28 12.88
CA GLU A 154 -1.80 -1.26 11.58
C GLU A 154 -0.49 -0.47 11.68
N GLU A 155 0.50 -0.88 10.90
CA GLU A 155 1.80 -0.23 10.78
C GLU A 155 2.02 0.26 9.35
N GLU A 156 2.81 1.32 9.22
CA GLU A 156 3.26 1.87 7.94
C GLU A 156 4.78 1.73 7.82
N TYR A 157 5.24 1.20 6.70
CA TYR A 157 6.66 1.10 6.37
C TYR A 157 6.95 1.94 5.13
N ALA A 158 7.91 2.86 5.20
CA ALA A 158 8.34 3.62 4.02
C ALA A 158 9.86 3.63 3.90
N SER A 159 10.36 3.37 2.69
CA SER A 159 11.79 3.32 2.45
C SER A 159 12.14 3.62 1.00
N ASP A 160 13.37 4.10 0.76
CA ASP A 160 13.93 4.07 -0.57
C ASP A 160 14.48 2.67 -0.83
N PHE A 161 14.37 2.16 -2.05
CA PHE A 161 14.96 0.88 -2.44
C PHE A 161 15.89 1.04 -3.63
N SER A 162 16.87 0.14 -3.72
CA SER A 162 17.75 0.03 -4.87
C SER A 162 17.96 -1.43 -5.25
N VAL A 163 18.05 -1.69 -6.56
CA VAL A 163 18.30 -3.03 -7.11
C VAL A 163 19.35 -2.93 -8.18
N GLU A 164 20.39 -3.73 -8.04
CA GLU A 164 21.42 -3.84 -9.06
C GLU A 164 20.98 -4.84 -10.13
N VAL A 165 21.10 -4.41 -11.38
CA VAL A 165 20.85 -5.25 -12.54
C VAL A 165 22.10 -5.32 -13.39
N ARG A 166 22.51 -6.54 -13.72
CA ARG A 166 23.63 -6.83 -14.61
C ARG A 166 23.10 -7.55 -15.83
N PHE A 167 23.64 -7.23 -16.99
CA PHE A 167 23.31 -7.94 -18.22
C PHE A 167 24.50 -8.05 -19.15
N SER A 168 24.58 -9.17 -19.86
CA SER A 168 25.66 -9.47 -20.81
C SER A 168 25.17 -10.36 -21.93
N GLY A 169 25.97 -10.43 -23.00
CA GLY A 169 25.65 -11.18 -24.20
C GLY A 169 25.31 -10.27 -25.37
N ARG A 170 24.60 -10.85 -26.35
CA ARG A 170 24.39 -10.21 -27.64
C ARG A 170 22.94 -9.88 -27.87
N ILE A 171 22.70 -8.67 -28.37
CA ILE A 171 21.39 -8.24 -28.82
C ILE A 171 21.36 -8.25 -30.35
N SER A 172 20.24 -8.69 -30.90
CA SER A 172 20.00 -8.53 -32.34
C SER A 172 18.81 -7.62 -32.60
N ALA A 173 18.86 -6.91 -33.72
CA ALA A 173 17.82 -6.01 -34.18
C ALA A 173 17.41 -6.40 -35.60
N MET A 174 16.13 -6.65 -35.78
CA MET A 174 15.50 -6.80 -37.10
C MET A 174 14.83 -5.50 -37.46
N ILE A 175 15.22 -4.93 -38.60
CA ILE A 175 14.67 -3.69 -39.13
C ILE A 175 13.74 -4.05 -40.29
N SER A 176 12.46 -3.78 -40.16
CA SER A 176 11.47 -3.96 -41.21
C SER A 176 10.95 -2.62 -41.71
N THR A 177 10.41 -2.62 -42.93
CA THR A 177 9.74 -1.45 -43.50
C THR A 177 8.24 -1.57 -43.22
N ARG A 178 7.55 -0.44 -43.10
CA ARG A 178 6.10 -0.40 -42.86
C ARG A 178 5.27 -1.22 -43.87
N ASN A 179 5.78 -1.40 -45.09
CA ASN A 179 5.06 -2.02 -46.21
C ASN A 179 5.44 -3.50 -46.45
N ASN A 180 6.41 -4.06 -45.70
CA ASN A 180 6.84 -5.45 -45.86
C ASN A 180 6.50 -6.26 -44.61
N THR A 181 5.27 -6.75 -44.54
CA THR A 181 4.71 -7.47 -43.39
C THR A 181 5.25 -8.89 -43.22
N GLY A 182 6.00 -9.42 -44.20
CA GLY A 182 6.50 -10.81 -44.20
C GLY A 182 8.00 -11.00 -43.96
N GLY A 183 8.81 -9.94 -43.91
CA GLY A 183 10.27 -10.04 -43.80
C GLY A 183 10.96 -8.82 -43.20
N TYR A 184 12.26 -8.97 -42.88
CA TYR A 184 13.10 -7.86 -42.43
C TYR A 184 13.96 -7.34 -43.59
N TYR A 185 14.12 -6.02 -43.65
CA TYR A 185 15.01 -5.35 -44.60
C TYR A 185 16.47 -5.44 -44.15
N LYS A 186 16.74 -5.40 -42.84
CA LYS A 186 18.11 -5.51 -42.31
C LYS A 186 18.16 -6.24 -40.98
N TYR A 187 19.17 -7.10 -40.83
CA TYR A 187 19.52 -7.72 -39.57
C TYR A 187 20.80 -7.10 -39.03
N MET A 188 20.82 -6.82 -37.73
CA MET A 188 21.99 -6.32 -37.03
C MET A 188 22.18 -7.09 -35.74
N GLU A 189 23.42 -7.30 -35.35
CA GLU A 189 23.77 -7.93 -34.08
C GLU A 189 24.97 -7.21 -33.48
N GLY A 190 25.00 -7.11 -32.15
CA GLY A 190 26.15 -6.60 -31.45
C GLY A 190 26.22 -7.09 -30.01
N ASP A 191 27.43 -7.05 -29.47
CA ASP A 191 27.68 -7.29 -28.06
C ASP A 191 27.24 -6.09 -27.21
N LEU A 192 26.55 -6.34 -26.10
CA LEU A 192 26.01 -5.28 -25.26
C LEU A 192 27.09 -4.44 -24.59
N ALA A 193 28.16 -5.04 -24.07
CA ALA A 193 29.24 -4.29 -23.44
C ALA A 193 29.88 -3.34 -24.44
N THR A 194 30.16 -3.81 -25.66
CA THR A 194 30.69 -2.97 -26.74
C THR A 194 29.74 -1.83 -27.10
N ILE A 195 28.44 -2.13 -27.30
CA ILE A 195 27.43 -1.13 -27.64
C ILE A 195 27.32 -0.04 -26.56
N PHE A 196 27.29 -0.43 -25.29
CA PHE A 196 27.18 0.50 -24.17
C PHE A 196 28.46 1.31 -23.98
N SER A 197 29.64 0.70 -24.07
CA SER A 197 30.92 1.41 -24.00
C SER A 197 31.03 2.49 -25.09
N ASP A 198 30.67 2.14 -26.33
CA ASP A 198 30.64 3.11 -27.43
C ASP A 198 29.63 4.23 -27.19
N ALA A 199 28.43 3.90 -26.70
CA ALA A 199 27.39 4.89 -26.40
C ALA A 199 27.80 5.85 -25.28
N ILE A 200 28.47 5.35 -24.23
CA ILE A 200 28.99 6.16 -23.12
C ILE A 200 30.11 7.07 -23.62
N ARG A 201 31.11 6.52 -24.32
CA ARG A 201 32.27 7.26 -24.85
C ARG A 201 31.87 8.37 -25.82
N SER A 202 30.84 8.12 -26.64
CA SER A 202 30.32 9.09 -27.60
C SER A 202 29.22 10.00 -27.04
N SER A 203 28.97 9.95 -25.72
CA SER A 203 27.92 10.71 -25.02
C SER A 203 26.52 10.55 -25.65
N SER A 204 26.29 9.42 -26.32
CA SER A 204 25.03 9.09 -27.01
C SER A 204 23.87 8.79 -26.08
N ILE A 205 24.19 8.48 -24.82
CA ILE A 205 23.26 8.03 -23.80
C ILE A 205 22.53 9.20 -23.11
N GLY A 206 22.92 10.45 -23.42
CA GLY A 206 22.19 11.66 -23.03
C GLY A 206 21.93 11.76 -21.53
N ALA A 207 20.66 11.95 -21.16
CA ALA A 207 20.21 12.05 -19.76
C ALA A 207 20.48 10.80 -18.91
N CYS A 208 20.77 9.66 -19.55
CA CYS A 208 21.18 8.43 -18.86
C CYS A 208 22.69 8.36 -18.57
N SER A 209 23.43 9.45 -18.77
CA SER A 209 24.87 9.50 -18.46
C SER A 209 25.13 9.17 -17.00
N GLY A 210 26.13 8.33 -16.73
CA GLY A 210 26.42 7.81 -15.38
C GLY A 210 25.40 6.77 -14.87
N GLN A 211 24.40 6.38 -15.68
CA GLN A 211 23.44 5.37 -15.25
C GLN A 211 23.88 3.93 -15.49
N PHE A 212 24.76 3.74 -16.45
CA PHE A 212 25.28 2.45 -16.89
C PHE A 212 26.78 2.43 -16.73
N GLU A 213 27.30 1.33 -16.21
CA GLU A 213 28.72 1.06 -16.08
C GLU A 213 29.04 -0.21 -16.87
N VAL A 214 30.15 -0.21 -17.61
CA VAL A 214 30.58 -1.39 -18.37
C VAL A 214 31.82 -1.97 -17.71
N HIS A 215 31.73 -3.23 -17.30
CA HIS A 215 32.86 -4.01 -16.81
C HIS A 215 33.50 -4.76 -17.99
N GLU A 216 34.58 -4.20 -18.53
CA GLU A 216 35.23 -4.73 -19.74
C GLU A 216 35.77 -6.16 -19.56
N GLN A 217 36.29 -6.49 -18.38
CA GLN A 217 36.85 -7.82 -18.08
C GLN A 217 35.79 -8.93 -18.18
N THR A 218 34.57 -8.64 -17.74
CA THR A 218 33.47 -9.61 -17.70
C THR A 218 32.45 -9.39 -18.83
N GLN A 219 32.70 -8.43 -19.72
CA GLN A 219 31.77 -8.02 -20.79
C GLN A 219 30.33 -7.82 -20.27
N THR A 220 30.21 -7.19 -19.10
CA THR A 220 28.92 -7.03 -18.39
C THR A 220 28.58 -5.57 -18.24
N VAL A 221 27.33 -5.21 -18.52
CA VAL A 221 26.78 -3.88 -18.25
C VAL A 221 26.04 -3.95 -16.91
N ARG A 222 26.33 -2.97 -16.04
CA ARG A 222 25.74 -2.81 -14.72
C ARG A 222 24.89 -1.53 -14.69
N THR A 223 23.75 -1.60 -14.04
CA THR A 223 22.93 -0.43 -13.70
C THR A 223 22.24 -0.64 -12.36
N VAL A 224 21.83 0.45 -11.72
CA VAL A 224 21.08 0.42 -10.46
C VAL A 224 19.73 1.07 -10.71
N MET A 225 18.67 0.29 -10.47
CA MET A 225 17.30 0.78 -10.40
C MET A 225 17.05 1.29 -8.99
N THR A 226 16.43 2.45 -8.85
CA THR A 226 16.07 3.04 -7.54
C THR A 226 14.62 3.47 -7.53
N GLY A 227 14.03 3.44 -6.35
CA GLY A 227 12.65 3.83 -6.16
C GLY A 227 12.33 4.08 -4.70
N GLN A 228 11.05 4.31 -4.44
CA GLN A 228 10.50 4.47 -3.11
C GLN A 228 9.36 3.49 -2.91
N CYS A 229 9.20 3.01 -1.69
CA CYS A 229 8.10 2.15 -1.32
C CYS A 229 7.37 2.67 -0.07
N ALA A 230 6.07 2.40 -0.01
CA ALA A 230 5.22 2.71 1.12
C ALA A 230 4.21 1.57 1.31
N PHE A 231 4.30 0.90 2.45
CA PHE A 231 3.50 -0.26 2.80
C PHE A 231 2.59 0.07 3.98
N ARG A 232 1.41 -0.52 3.99
CA ARG A 232 0.49 -0.49 5.14
C ARG A 232 -0.06 -1.89 5.35
N TYR A 233 0.11 -2.43 6.56
CA TYR A 233 -0.27 -3.80 6.91
C TYR A 233 -0.79 -3.88 8.34
N GLY A 234 -1.70 -4.83 8.60
CA GLY A 234 -2.17 -5.14 9.95
C GLY A 234 -1.15 -5.97 10.71
N ILE A 235 -0.95 -5.68 11.99
CA ILE A 235 0.08 -6.32 12.82
C ILE A 235 -0.51 -7.19 13.93
N GLU A 236 -1.63 -6.77 14.51
CA GLU A 236 -2.24 -7.44 15.66
C GLU A 236 -3.73 -7.13 15.79
N GLN A 237 -4.42 -8.03 16.46
CA GLN A 237 -5.83 -7.94 16.80
C GLN A 237 -5.98 -8.01 18.33
N HIS A 238 -6.70 -7.05 18.91
CA HIS A 238 -6.98 -7.00 20.34
C HIS A 238 -8.48 -7.06 20.61
N VAL A 239 -8.89 -7.97 21.50
CA VAL A 239 -10.23 -8.00 22.09
C VAL A 239 -10.13 -7.51 23.52
N HIS A 240 -10.61 -6.29 23.78
CA HIS A 240 -10.65 -5.70 25.10
C HIS A 240 -12.05 -5.86 25.70
N VAL A 241 -12.15 -6.40 26.91
CA VAL A 241 -13.42 -6.57 27.63
C VAL A 241 -13.35 -5.87 28.97
N ALA A 242 -14.26 -4.94 29.20
CA ALA A 242 -14.41 -4.23 30.47
C ALA A 242 -15.83 -4.44 31.02
N GLN A 243 -15.97 -4.66 32.33
CA GLN A 243 -17.28 -4.87 32.96
C GLN A 243 -17.56 -3.81 34.03
N GLU A 244 -18.79 -3.29 34.03
CA GLU A 244 -19.29 -2.29 34.97
C GLU A 244 -20.62 -2.75 35.58
N LYS A 245 -20.92 -2.34 36.82
CA LYS A 245 -22.22 -2.61 37.43
C LYS A 245 -23.29 -1.74 36.78
N LEU A 246 -24.48 -2.30 36.58
CA LEU A 246 -25.62 -1.51 36.13
C LEU A 246 -26.06 -0.55 37.24
N PRO A 247 -26.51 0.66 36.89
CA PRO A 247 -27.06 1.57 37.87
C PRO A 247 -28.25 0.91 38.57
N SER A 248 -28.17 0.78 39.90
CA SER A 248 -29.31 0.34 40.70
C SER A 248 -30.46 1.30 40.42
N LEU A 249 -31.64 0.76 40.08
CA LEU A 249 -32.89 1.52 40.15
C LEU A 249 -33.07 1.99 41.60
N SER A 250 -32.52 3.15 41.94
CA SER A 250 -32.85 3.82 43.18
C SER A 250 -34.33 4.12 43.09
N THR A 251 -35.11 3.42 43.91
CA THR A 251 -36.50 3.68 44.15
C THR A 251 -36.61 5.16 44.50
N SER A 252 -37.03 5.99 43.54
CA SER A 252 -37.44 7.34 43.84
C SER A 252 -38.62 7.19 44.79
N SER A 253 -38.38 7.55 46.04
CA SER A 253 -39.36 7.51 47.10
C SER A 253 -40.59 8.26 46.61
N ILE A 254 -41.72 7.55 46.49
CA ILE A 254 -43.02 8.17 46.33
C ILE A 254 -43.21 9.04 47.58
N LYS A 255 -42.98 10.35 47.45
CA LYS A 255 -43.43 11.31 48.45
C LYS A 255 -44.94 11.34 48.35
N THR A 256 -45.59 10.69 49.31
CA THR A 256 -47.02 10.88 49.60
C THR A 256 -47.22 12.37 49.84
N THR A 257 -47.80 13.07 48.86
CA THR A 257 -48.22 14.46 49.02
C THR A 257 -49.41 14.49 49.97
N GLU A 258 -49.21 15.06 51.16
CA GLU A 258 -50.30 15.54 52.02
C GLU A 258 -51.21 16.48 51.22
N PRO A 259 -52.55 16.43 51.41
CA PRO A 259 -53.44 17.38 50.78
C PRO A 259 -53.22 18.80 51.36
N PRO A 260 -53.36 19.86 50.53
CA PRO A 260 -53.08 21.21 50.97
C PRO A 260 -54.11 21.70 52.02
N PRO A 261 -53.69 22.59 52.95
CA PRO A 261 -54.58 23.15 53.96
C PRO A 261 -55.65 24.07 53.34
N PRO A 262 -56.83 24.19 53.98
CA PRO A 262 -57.92 25.01 53.46
C PRO A 262 -57.57 26.51 53.47
N PRO A 263 -58.11 27.29 52.52
CA PRO A 263 -57.81 28.72 52.42
C PRO A 263 -58.42 29.53 53.59
N PRO A 264 -57.76 30.62 54.01
CA PRO A 264 -58.24 31.46 55.11
C PRO A 264 -59.51 32.25 54.74
N PRO A 265 -60.35 32.60 55.73
CA PRO A 265 -61.61 33.30 55.49
C PRO A 265 -61.38 34.73 54.99
N LYS A 266 -62.14 35.11 53.96
CA LYS A 266 -62.12 36.46 53.39
C LYS A 266 -62.76 37.47 54.36
N TYR A 267 -61.98 38.46 54.78
CA TYR A 267 -62.44 39.59 55.60
C TYR A 267 -63.47 40.44 54.84
N ARG A 268 -64.60 40.74 55.49
CA ARG A 268 -65.58 41.75 55.06
C ARG A 268 -65.07 43.16 55.39
N PRO A 269 -65.16 44.14 54.48
CA PRO A 269 -64.96 45.55 54.81
C PRO A 269 -66.16 46.09 55.61
N LEU A 270 -65.86 46.76 56.72
CA LEU A 270 -66.81 47.57 57.49
C LEU A 270 -67.01 48.91 56.79
N PHE A 271 -68.28 49.24 56.52
CA PHE A 271 -68.71 50.59 56.11
C PHE A 271 -68.55 51.57 57.27
N ILE A 272 -67.97 52.74 57.01
CA ILE A 272 -68.19 53.94 57.82
C ILE A 272 -68.61 55.09 56.90
N SER A 273 -69.71 55.70 57.31
CA SER A 273 -70.41 56.86 56.78
C SER A 273 -69.63 58.17 57.01
N SER A 274 -69.74 59.11 56.07
CA SER A 274 -69.74 60.54 56.39
C SER A 274 -70.49 61.34 55.31
N ALA A 275 -71.28 62.30 55.79
CA ALA A 275 -72.30 63.06 55.10
C ALA A 275 -71.85 64.46 54.62
N ASN A 276 -72.74 65.11 53.85
CA ASN A 276 -72.84 66.55 53.52
C ASN A 276 -71.74 67.09 52.59
N HIS A 277 -72.01 67.91 51.56
CA HIS A 277 -73.05 68.89 51.30
C HIS A 277 -73.33 68.99 49.80
#